data_AF-Q4BY84-F1
#
_entry.id   AF-Q4BY84-F1
#
_cell.length_a   1.000
_cell.length_b   1.000
_cell.length_c   1.000
_cell.angle_alpha   90.00
_cell.angle_beta   90.00
_cell.angle_gamma   90.00
#
_symmetry.space_group_name_H-M   'P 1'
#
loop_
_entity.id
_entity.type
_entity.pdbx_description
1 polymer ?
#
loop_
_entity_poly.entity_id
_entity_poly.type
_entity_poly.pdbx_seq_one_letter_code
_entity_poly.pdbx_strand_id
1 'polypeptide(L)' 'MKITFTEAAWSDYVWLQENNKKLLKRVNLLIKDIIRYPFDGIGKPEPLKANLSGYWSRRISSEHRLVYER' A
#
# COMPACT_ATOMS: atom_id res chain seq x y z
N MET A 1 15.32 0.48 6.16
CA MET A 1 14.36 -0.55 5.69
C MET A 1 14.26 -0.43 4.19
N LYS A 2 14.36 -1.54 3.45
CA LYS A 2 14.28 -1.53 1.99
C LYS A 2 12.81 -1.59 1.57
N ILE A 3 12.40 -0.75 0.64
CA ILE A 3 11.07 -0.81 0.02
C ILE A 3 11.26 -1.46 -1.34
N THR A 4 10.52 -2.53 -1.60
CA THR A 4 10.53 -3.25 -2.87
C THR A 4 9.13 -3.24 -3.47
N PHE A 5 9.05 -3.04 -4.78
CA PHE A 5 7.82 -3.11 -5.53
C PHE A 5 7.89 -4.33 -6.45
N THR A 6 6.75 -5.00 -6.63
CA THR A 6 6.56 -5.89 -7.79
C THR A 6 6.47 -5.02 -9.05
N GLU A 7 6.66 -5.62 -10.22
CA GLU A 7 6.55 -4.88 -11.50
C GLU A 7 5.18 -4.22 -11.66
N ALA A 8 4.10 -4.95 -11.33
CA ALA A 8 2.74 -4.41 -11.35
C ALA A 8 2.58 -3.22 -10.40
N ALA A 9 3.03 -3.36 -9.14
CA ALA A 9 2.93 -2.28 -8.16
C ALA A 9 3.76 -1.06 -8.54
N TRP A 10 4.92 -1.26 -9.19
CA TRP A 10 5.73 -0.17 -9.70
C TRP A 10 5.04 0.56 -10.86
N SER A 11 4.47 -0.19 -11.81
CA SER A 11 3.70 0.37 -12.93
C SER A 11 2.52 1.22 -12.42
N ASP A 12 1.75 0.70 -11.47
CA ASP A 12 0.66 1.46 -10.85
C ASP A 12 1.18 2.72 -10.16
N TYR A 13 2.28 2.61 -9.42
CA TYR A 13 2.88 3.74 -8.72
C TYR A 13 3.35 4.84 -9.69
N VAL A 14 3.96 4.48 -10.82
CA VAL A 14 4.37 5.43 -11.87
C VAL A 14 3.15 6.06 -12.53
N TRP A 15 2.13 5.26 -12.88
CA TRP A 15 0.89 5.76 -13.46
C TRP A 15 0.22 6.81 -12.54
N LEU A 16 0.24 6.60 -11.22
CA LEU A 16 -0.29 7.56 -10.25
C LEU A 16 0.45 8.90 -10.24
N GLN A 17 1.75 8.93 -10.56
CA GLN A 17 2.53 10.18 -10.61
C GLN A 17 2.04 11.11 -11.71
N GLU A 18 1.66 10.53 -12.84
CA GLU A 18 1.20 11.26 -14.03
C GLU A 18 -0.28 11.58 -13.95
N ASN A 19 -1.09 10.64 -13.45
CA ASN A 19 -2.55 10.69 -13.59
C ASN A 19 -3.29 11.13 -12.32
N ASN A 20 -2.76 10.85 -11.12
CA ASN A 20 -3.48 11.14 -9.88
C ASN A 20 -2.56 11.43 -8.68
N LYS A 21 -2.06 12.67 -8.63
CA LYS A 21 -1.18 13.15 -7.55
C LYS A 21 -1.83 13.11 -6.16
N LYS A 22 -3.16 13.19 -6.05
CA LYS A 22 -3.86 13.10 -4.75
C LYS A 22 -3.77 11.67 -4.21
N LEU A 23 -4.00 10.68 -5.06
CA LEU A 23 -3.93 9.27 -4.68
C LEU A 23 -2.47 8.85 -4.42
N LEU A 24 -1.52 9.35 -5.22
CA LEU A 24 -0.08 9.17 -4.95
C LEU A 24 0.32 9.66 -3.56
N LYS A 25 -0.10 10.87 -3.15
CA LYS A 25 0.19 11.41 -1.80
C LYS A 25 -0.34 10.48 -0.71
N ARG A 26 -1.52 9.89 -0.91
CA ARG A 26 -2.11 8.93 0.03
C ARG A 26 -1.29 7.63 0.10
N VAL A 27 -0.87 7.09 -1.03
CA VAL A 27 0.01 5.90 -1.08
C VAL A 27 1.33 6.18 -0.35
N ASN A 28 1.99 7.31 -0.61
CA ASN A 28 3.23 7.68 0.06
C ASN A 28 3.06 7.85 1.57
N LEU A 29 1.92 8.37 2.03
CA LEU A 29 1.60 8.47 3.45
C LEU A 29 1.44 7.06 4.07
N LEU A 30 0.72 6.15 3.41
CA LEU A 30 0.56 4.77 3.87
C LEU A 30 1.91 4.04 3.93
N ILE A 31 2.77 4.16 2.92
CA ILE A 31 4.10 3.54 2.92
C ILE A 31 4.93 4.02 4.11
N LYS A 32 4.95 5.34 4.38
CA LYS A 32 5.66 5.90 5.55
C LYS A 32 5.11 5.35 6.88
N ASP A 33 3.80 5.19 6.98
CA ASP A 33 3.16 4.65 8.19
C ASP A 33 3.45 3.15 8.37
N ILE A 34 3.38 2.35 7.29
CA ILE A 34 3.73 0.91 7.30
C ILE A 34 5.16 0.70 7.82
N ILE A 35 6.11 1.56 7.45
CA ILE A 35 7.50 1.45 7.91
C ILE A 35 7.60 1.59 9.44
N ARG A 36 6.73 2.39 10.06
CA ARG A 36 6.74 2.64 11.51
C ARG A 36 5.86 1.64 12.27
N TYR A 37 4.66 1.40 11.77
CA TYR A 37 3.63 0.57 12.40
C TYR A 37 3.09 -0.43 11.37
N PRO A 38 3.79 -1.55 11.08
CA PRO A 38 3.43 -2.43 9.97
C PRO A 38 2.01 -2.98 10.04
N PHE A 39 1.46 -3.24 11.23
CA PHE A 39 0.17 -3.93 11.42
C PHE A 39 -0.89 -3.05 12.10
N ASP A 40 -0.61 -1.76 12.26
CA ASP A 40 -1.51 -0.78 12.88
C ASP A 40 -1.40 0.58 12.18
N GLY A 41 -2.23 1.55 12.59
CA GLY A 41 -2.20 2.92 12.11
C GLY A 41 -3.20 3.17 10.97
N ILE A 42 -2.79 4.02 10.03
CA ILE A 42 -3.74 4.61 9.08
C ILE A 42 -4.10 3.63 7.96
N GLY A 43 -5.32 3.82 7.42
CA GLY A 43 -5.81 3.02 6.30
C GLY A 43 -6.45 1.70 6.71
N LYS A 44 -6.74 1.50 8.01
CA LYS A 44 -7.39 0.30 8.55
C LYS A 44 -6.69 -0.99 8.08
N PRO A 45 -5.51 -1.30 8.64
CA PRO A 45 -4.75 -2.49 8.28
C PRO A 45 -5.59 -3.75 8.52
N GLU A 46 -5.71 -4.58 7.50
CA GLU A 46 -6.49 -5.82 7.54
C GLU A 46 -5.60 -6.96 7.03
N PRO A 47 -5.38 -8.04 7.80
CA PRO A 47 -4.64 -9.21 7.34
C PRO A 47 -5.45 -9.96 6.28
N LEU A 48 -4.79 -10.38 5.20
CA LEU A 48 -5.41 -11.18 4.14
C LEU A 48 -5.37 -12.68 4.50
N LYS A 49 -6.25 -13.45 3.86
CA LYS A 49 -6.50 -14.86 4.19
C LYS A 49 -6.20 -15.77 2.99
N ALA A 50 -6.21 -17.08 3.23
CA ALA A 50 -6.02 -18.13 2.22
C ALA A 50 -4.71 -17.95 1.44
N ASN A 51 -4.75 -17.86 0.11
CA ASN A 51 -3.58 -17.74 -0.75
C ASN A 51 -2.77 -16.45 -0.54
N LEU A 52 -3.33 -15.49 0.19
CA LEU A 52 -2.66 -14.23 0.56
C LEU A 52 -2.35 -14.16 2.06
N SER A 53 -2.34 -15.30 2.75
CA SER A 53 -1.89 -15.36 4.15
C SER A 53 -0.45 -14.86 4.26
N GLY A 54 -0.21 -13.92 5.17
CA GLY A 54 1.07 -13.21 5.31
C GLY A 54 1.07 -11.80 4.72
N TYR A 55 0.15 -11.51 3.78
CA TYR A 55 -0.06 -10.17 3.24
C TYR A 55 -1.06 -9.37 4.08
N TRP A 56 -0.93 -8.05 3.96
CA TRP A 56 -1.76 -7.05 4.62
C TRP A 56 -2.29 -6.07 3.59
N SER A 57 -3.49 -5.56 3.85
CA SER A 57 -4.16 -4.56 3.02
C SER A 57 -4.44 -3.30 3.81
N ARG A 58 -4.22 -2.14 3.19
CA ARG A 58 -4.65 -0.83 3.70
C ARG A 58 -5.45 -0.08 2.65
N ARG A 59 -6.44 0.67 3.11
CA ARG A 59 -7.33 1.50 2.29
C ARG A 59 -6.63 2.76 1.81
N ILE A 60 -6.45 2.83 0.48
CA ILE A 60 -6.03 4.05 -0.20
C ILE A 60 -7.27 4.94 -0.40
N SER A 61 -8.35 4.37 -0.95
CA SER A 61 -9.66 5.00 -1.14
C SER A 61 -10.79 4.00 -0.82
N SER A 62 -12.03 4.33 -1.17
CA SER A 62 -13.14 3.36 -1.17
C SER A 62 -12.81 2.14 -2.03
N GLU A 63 -12.24 2.37 -3.20
CA GLU A 63 -12.00 1.37 -4.25
C GLU A 63 -10.60 0.76 -4.20
N HIS A 64 -9.57 1.56 -3.91
CA HIS A 64 -8.17 1.11 -4.04
C HIS A 64 -7.58 0.64 -2.71
N ARG A 65 -6.73 -0.38 -2.78
CA ARG A 65 -6.01 -0.96 -1.63
C ARG A 65 -4.52 -1.01 -1.91
N LEU A 66 -3.73 -0.74 -0.87
CA LEU A 66 -2.29 -1.00 -0.86
C LEU A 66 -2.08 -2.34 -0.18
N VAL A 67 -1.60 -3.33 -0.94
CA VAL A 67 -1.27 -4.66 -0.42
C VAL A 67 0.24 -4.76 -0.23
N TYR A 68 0.68 -5.30 0.91
CA TYR A 68 2.09 -5.42 1.27
C TYR A 68 2.34 -6.63 2.19
N GLU A 69 3.60 -7.01 2.32
CA GLU A 69 4.09 -7.96 3.33
C GLU A 69 5.28 -7.34 4.06
N ARG A 70 5.69 -7.94 5.19
CA ARG A 70 6.83 -7.47 5.99
C ARG A 70 8.09 -8.29 5.69
#